data_AF-A0A0P9D1I9-F1
#
_entry.id   AF-A0A0P9D1I9-F1
#
_cell.length_a   1.000
_cell.length_b   1.000
_cell.length_c   1.000
_cell.angle_alpha   90.00
_cell.angle_beta   90.00
_cell.angle_gamma   90.00
#
_symmetry.space_group_name_H-M   'P 1'
#
loop_
_entity.id
_entity.type
_entity.pdbx_description
1 polymer ?
#
loop_
_entity_poly.entity_id
_entity_poly.type
_entity_poly.pdbx_seq_one_letter_code
_entity_poly.pdbx_strand_id
1 'polypeptide(L)'
;MSTAPENAPSNAAAPPRFTINWRSLFTELLVPLLAIFTALAIGALIILSTGASVVSAYNGLFFGALGSRVALANTLVEATPYMFAGRAVALGFKCGLFNIGVEGQLGMGSIAAAVAGYALSGLPMIIHLPLAI
;
A
#
# COMPACT_ATOMS: atom_id res chain seq x y z
N MET A 1 47.15 18.74 -48.20
CA MET A 1 46.64 19.34 -46.94
C MET A 1 45.13 19.46 -47.10
N SER A 2 44.38 18.47 -46.58
CA SER A 2 42.92 18.44 -46.59
C SER A 2 42.47 18.07 -45.19
N THR A 3 42.29 19.08 -44.34
CA THR A 3 41.78 18.94 -42.98
C THR A 3 40.25 18.92 -43.05
N ALA A 4 39.66 17.73 -43.11
CA ALA A 4 38.25 17.56 -42.81
C ALA A 4 38.06 17.72 -41.28
N PRO A 5 37.09 18.52 -40.80
CA PRO A 5 36.84 18.66 -39.37
C PRO A 5 36.09 17.41 -38.85
N GLU A 6 36.74 16.77 -37.89
CA GLU A 6 36.20 16.29 -36.61
C GLU A 6 34.79 15.70 -36.58
N ASN A 7 34.75 14.37 -36.36
CA ASN A 7 33.55 13.58 -36.12
C ASN A 7 32.76 14.10 -34.90
N ALA A 8 31.59 14.68 -35.13
CA ALA A 8 30.62 14.95 -34.06
C ALA A 8 30.13 13.62 -33.44
N PRO A 9 29.95 13.54 -32.10
CA PRO A 9 29.52 12.32 -31.45
C PRO A 9 28.09 11.91 -31.87
N SER A 10 27.99 10.81 -32.63
CA SER A 10 26.76 10.18 -33.14
C SER A 10 25.87 9.52 -32.07
N ASN A 11 26.00 9.89 -30.78
CA ASN A 11 25.24 9.27 -29.69
C ASN A 11 24.71 10.31 -28.68
N ALA A 12 24.07 11.36 -29.19
CA ALA A 12 23.16 12.15 -28.36
C ALA A 12 21.87 11.32 -28.19
N ALA A 13 21.75 10.61 -27.07
CA ALA A 13 20.51 9.95 -26.69
C ALA A 13 19.36 10.98 -26.74
N ALA A 14 18.30 10.69 -27.48
CA ALA A 14 17.15 11.56 -27.59
C ALA A 14 16.57 11.85 -26.18
N PRO A 15 16.11 13.09 -25.91
CA PRO A 15 15.59 13.43 -24.60
C PRO A 15 14.38 12.55 -24.25
N PRO A 16 14.21 12.18 -22.96
CA PRO A 16 13.08 11.35 -22.54
C PRO A 16 11.76 12.02 -22.93
N ARG A 17 10.99 11.37 -23.80
CA ARG A 17 9.66 11.85 -24.18
C ARG A 17 8.69 11.46 -23.07
N PHE A 18 8.29 12.44 -22.27
CA PHE A 18 7.14 12.30 -21.37
C PHE A 18 5.85 12.26 -22.19
N THR A 19 5.50 11.08 -22.71
CA THR A 19 4.21 10.85 -23.36
C THR A 19 3.23 10.31 -22.32
N ILE A 20 2.19 11.07 -21.99
CA ILE A 20 1.09 10.58 -21.14
C ILE A 20 0.33 9.53 -21.94
N ASN A 21 0.34 8.29 -21.45
CA ASN A 21 -0.46 7.21 -22.00
C ASN A 21 -1.78 7.11 -21.23
N TRP A 22 -2.82 7.77 -21.72
CA TRP A 22 -4.16 7.77 -21.11
C TRP A 22 -4.75 6.37 -20.94
N ARG A 23 -4.37 5.40 -21.79
CA ARG A 23 -4.82 4.02 -21.67
C ARG A 23 -4.23 3.34 -20.43
N SER A 24 -2.93 3.52 -20.16
CA SER A 24 -2.30 2.90 -18.99
C SER A 24 -2.82 3.49 -17.69
N LEU A 25 -3.02 4.81 -17.63
CA LEU A 25 -3.63 5.48 -16.48
C LEU A 25 -5.04 4.96 -16.18
N PHE A 26 -5.85 4.73 -17.22
CA PHE A 26 -7.18 4.18 -17.05
C PHE A 26 -7.12 2.75 -16.50
N THR A 27 -6.24 1.89 -17.03
CA THR A 27 -6.10 0.51 -16.54
C THR A 27 -5.57 0.46 -15.10
N GLU A 28 -4.60 1.30 -14.76
CA GLU A 28 -4.02 1.38 -13.40
C GLU A 28 -5.03 1.83 -12.35
N LEU A 29 -6.00 2.67 -12.72
CA LEU A 29 -7.07 3.11 -11.83
C LEU A 29 -8.26 2.14 -11.80
N LEU A 30 -8.57 1.50 -12.92
CA LEU A 30 -9.72 0.62 -13.05
C LEU A 30 -9.57 -0.65 -12.18
N VAL A 31 -8.36 -1.20 -12.09
CA VAL A 31 -8.11 -2.43 -11.32
C VAL A 31 -8.41 -2.25 -9.82
N PRO A 32 -7.87 -1.25 -9.11
CA PRO A 32 -8.23 -0.98 -7.71
C PRO A 32 -9.72 -0.67 -7.52
N LEU A 33 -10.33 0.10 -8.44
CA LEU A 33 -11.75 0.45 -8.35
C LEU A 33 -12.64 -0.79 -8.47
N LEU A 34 -12.34 -1.69 -9.40
CA LEU A 34 -13.04 -2.96 -9.54
C LEU A 34 -12.86 -3.83 -8.30
N ALA A 35 -11.66 -3.89 -7.72
CA ALA A 35 -11.42 -4.60 -6.47
C ALA A 35 -12.29 -4.07 -5.34
N ILE A 36 -12.33 -2.75 -5.13
CA ILE A 36 -13.19 -2.10 -4.13
C ILE A 36 -14.67 -2.43 -4.39
N PHE A 37 -15.12 -2.29 -5.63
CA PHE A 37 -16.51 -2.57 -6.00
C PHE A 37 -16.88 -4.04 -5.71
N THR A 38 -16.04 -5.00 -6.10
CA THR A 38 -16.29 -6.42 -5.82
C THR A 38 -16.28 -6.74 -4.33
N ALA A 39 -15.37 -6.13 -3.56
CA ALA A 39 -15.32 -6.31 -2.11
C ALA A 39 -16.61 -5.80 -1.44
N LEU A 40 -17.11 -4.62 -1.86
CA LEU A 40 -18.40 -4.11 -1.42
C LEU A 40 -19.53 -5.04 -1.87
N ALA A 41 -19.61 -5.43 -3.14
CA ALA A 41 -20.67 -6.32 -3.61
C ALA A 41 -20.75 -7.63 -2.82
N ILE A 42 -19.61 -8.29 -2.57
CA ILE A 42 -19.53 -9.52 -1.75
C ILE A 42 -19.92 -9.22 -0.30
N GLY A 43 -19.42 -8.12 0.28
CA GLY A 43 -19.79 -7.70 1.62
C GLY A 43 -21.30 -7.47 1.78
N ALA A 44 -21.96 -6.91 0.76
CA ALA A 44 -23.40 -6.69 0.77
C ALA A 44 -24.16 -8.02 0.79
N LEU A 45 -23.72 -9.00 0.00
CA LEU A 45 -24.30 -10.35 0.02
C LEU A 45 -24.17 -11.00 1.39
N ILE A 46 -23.02 -10.85 2.05
CA ILE A 46 -22.79 -11.36 3.41
C ILE A 46 -23.74 -10.67 4.40
N ILE A 47 -23.86 -9.33 4.36
CA ILE A 47 -24.75 -8.58 5.24
C ILE A 47 -26.23 -8.97 5.02
N LEU A 48 -26.65 -9.16 3.77
CA LEU A 48 -28.00 -9.63 3.47
C LEU A 48 -28.25 -11.03 4.03
N SER A 49 -27.25 -11.92 4.01
CA SER A 49 -27.39 -13.28 4.53
C SER A 49 -27.61 -13.34 6.05
N THR A 50 -27.21 -12.30 6.79
CA THR A 50 -27.45 -12.20 8.25
C THR A 50 -28.79 -11.54 8.59
N GLY A 51 -29.56 -11.10 7.60
CA GLY A 51 -30.82 -10.37 7.80
C GLY A 51 -30.65 -8.89 8.21
N ALA A 52 -29.43 -8.37 8.17
CA ALA A 52 -29.14 -6.99 8.50
C ALA A 52 -29.31 -6.04 7.30
N SER A 53 -29.52 -4.75 7.58
CA SER A 53 -29.59 -3.70 6.56
C SER A 53 -28.20 -3.37 6.01
N VAL A 54 -27.99 -3.62 4.70
CA VAL A 54 -26.77 -3.25 3.98
C VAL A 54 -26.49 -1.74 4.06
N VAL A 55 -27.53 -0.94 3.89
CA VAL A 55 -27.42 0.53 3.91
C VAL A 55 -26.95 1.00 5.29
N SER A 56 -27.50 0.45 6.37
CA SER A 56 -27.10 0.82 7.72
C SER A 56 -25.65 0.39 8.02
N ALA A 57 -25.26 -0.82 7.58
CA ALA A 57 -23.90 -1.31 7.73
C ALA A 57 -22.87 -0.44 6.98
N TYR A 58 -23.16 -0.04 5.74
CA TYR A 58 -22.27 0.81 4.96
C TYR A 58 -22.26 2.26 5.41
N ASN A 59 -23.36 2.79 5.93
CA ASN A 59 -23.34 4.07 6.63
C ASN A 59 -22.44 3.98 7.87
N GLY A 60 -22.54 2.90 8.65
CA GLY A 60 -21.65 2.65 9.78
C GLY A 60 -20.17 2.58 9.37
N LEU A 61 -19.86 1.87 8.28
CA LEU A 61 -18.51 1.80 7.72
C LEU A 61 -18.00 3.19 7.29
N PHE A 62 -18.83 3.95 6.56
CA PHE A 62 -18.45 5.25 6.04
C PHE A 62 -18.20 6.27 7.16
N PHE A 63 -19.13 6.39 8.11
CA PHE A 63 -18.97 7.32 9.23
C PHE A 63 -17.93 6.85 10.25
N GLY A 64 -17.76 5.53 10.41
CA GLY A 64 -16.70 4.96 11.23
C GLY A 64 -15.29 5.25 10.69
N ALA A 65 -15.13 5.32 9.36
CA ALA A 65 -13.85 5.62 8.73
C ALA A 65 -13.61 7.12 8.48
N LEU A 66 -14.63 7.87 8.07
CA LEU A 66 -14.49 9.25 7.55
C LEU A 66 -15.34 10.29 8.30
N GLY A 67 -16.19 9.86 9.24
CA GLY A 67 -17.19 10.74 9.87
C GLY A 67 -16.63 11.80 10.82
N SER A 68 -15.37 11.67 11.24
CA SER A 68 -14.69 12.65 12.10
C SER A 68 -13.20 12.74 11.78
N ARG A 69 -12.53 13.79 12.28
CA ARG A 69 -11.07 13.94 12.15
C ARG A 69 -10.32 12.77 12.79
N VAL A 70 -10.81 12.27 13.94
CA VAL A 70 -10.21 11.13 14.64
C VAL A 70 -10.42 9.84 13.85
N ALA A 71 -11.62 9.61 13.32
CA ALA A 71 -11.92 8.46 12.46
C ALA A 71 -11.03 8.43 11.22
N LEU A 72 -10.86 9.58 10.56
CA LEU A 72 -9.99 9.71 9.40
C LEU A 72 -8.52 9.46 9.77
N ALA A 73 -8.06 10.02 10.89
CA ALA A 73 -6.70 9.79 11.37
C ALA A 73 -6.45 8.31 11.67
N ASN A 74 -7.36 7.64 12.38
CA ASN A 74 -7.26 6.21 12.66
C ASN A 74 -7.25 5.39 11.36
N THR A 75 -8.12 5.73 10.40
CA THR A 75 -8.14 5.06 9.09
C THR A 75 -6.80 5.20 8.37
N LEU A 76 -6.17 6.37 8.42
CA LEU A 76 -4.84 6.58 7.83
C LEU A 76 -3.75 5.83 8.58
N VAL A 77 -3.79 5.80 9.91
CA VAL A 77 -2.84 5.06 10.76
C VAL A 77 -2.89 3.57 10.43
N GLU A 78 -4.08 2.99 10.29
CA GLU A 78 -4.26 1.58 9.91
C GLU A 78 -3.92 1.33 8.43
N ALA A 79 -4.33 2.21 7.51
CA ALA A 79 -4.12 2.00 6.08
C ALA A 79 -2.64 2.10 5.65
N THR A 80 -1.86 2.94 6.32
CA THR A 80 -0.45 3.19 6.01
C THR A 80 0.39 1.90 5.96
N PRO A 81 0.45 1.06 7.00
CA PRO A 81 1.21 -0.19 6.95
C PRO A 81 0.70 -1.14 5.85
N TYR A 82 -0.61 -1.22 5.62
CA TYR A 82 -1.16 -2.05 4.54
C TYR A 82 -0.76 -1.56 3.14
N MET A 83 -0.66 -0.25 2.92
CA MET A 83 -0.16 0.31 1.65
C MET A 83 1.31 -0.09 1.41
N PHE A 84 2.15 -0.05 2.45
CA PHE A 84 3.53 -0.53 2.36
C PHE A 84 3.62 -2.04 2.15
N ALA A 85 2.78 -2.83 2.83
CA ALA A 85 2.71 -4.27 2.66
C ALA A 85 2.30 -4.66 1.23
N GLY A 86 1.30 -3.98 0.65
CA GLY A 86 0.90 -4.21 -0.75
C GLY A 86 2.06 -3.94 -1.72
N ARG A 87 2.85 -2.89 -1.48
CA ARG A 87 4.06 -2.61 -2.27
C ARG A 87 5.16 -3.67 -2.06
N ALA A 88 5.33 -4.17 -0.84
CA ALA A 88 6.29 -5.25 -0.54
C ALA A 88 5.92 -6.55 -1.25
N VAL A 89 4.63 -6.91 -1.26
CA VAL A 89 4.11 -8.07 -2.00
C VAL A 89 4.32 -7.90 -3.51
N ALA A 90 4.02 -6.72 -4.05
CA ALA A 90 4.24 -6.43 -5.47
C ALA A 90 5.70 -6.58 -5.89
N LEU A 91 6.65 -6.18 -5.02
CA LEU A 91 8.07 -6.41 -5.24
C LEU A 91 8.42 -7.91 -5.26
N GLY A 92 7.90 -8.68 -4.31
CA GLY A 92 8.08 -10.14 -4.28
C GLY A 92 7.58 -10.84 -5.54
N PHE A 93 6.38 -10.47 -6.02
CA PHE A 93 5.84 -11.00 -7.27
C PHE A 93 6.70 -10.68 -8.50
N LYS A 94 7.33 -9.50 -8.55
CA LYS A 94 8.29 -9.16 -9.62
C LYS A 94 9.53 -10.05 -9.62
N CYS A 95 9.91 -10.57 -8.46
CA CYS A 95 11.01 -11.53 -8.31
C CYS A 95 10.58 -13.00 -8.50
N GLY A 96 9.32 -13.26 -8.87
CA GLY A 96 8.77 -14.62 -8.97
C GLY A 96 8.51 -15.30 -7.63
N LEU A 97 8.56 -14.56 -6.53
CA LEU A 97 8.28 -15.06 -5.18
C LEU A 97 6.83 -14.80 -4.82
N PHE A 98 6.12 -15.88 -4.47
CA PHE A 98 4.73 -15.80 -4.03
C PHE A 98 4.67 -15.52 -2.52
N ASN A 99 4.20 -14.34 -2.13
CA ASN A 99 4.04 -13.96 -0.71
C ASN A 99 2.56 -13.87 -0.33
N ILE A 100 2.10 -14.75 0.56
CA ILE A 100 0.73 -14.73 1.13
C ILE A 100 0.72 -14.30 2.60
N GLY A 101 1.85 -14.42 3.29
CA GLY A 101 1.94 -14.24 4.74
C GLY A 101 2.13 -12.81 5.21
N VAL A 102 2.00 -11.80 4.34
CA VAL A 102 2.37 -10.42 4.68
C VAL A 102 1.56 -9.87 5.87
N GLU A 103 0.28 -10.20 5.95
CA GLU A 103 -0.59 -9.80 7.07
C GLU A 103 -0.13 -10.45 8.38
N GLY A 104 0.22 -11.72 8.33
CA GLY A 104 0.81 -12.44 9.47
C GLY A 104 2.17 -11.87 9.88
N GLN A 105 3.00 -11.43 8.92
CA GLN A 105 4.29 -10.80 9.21
C GLN A 105 4.13 -9.43 9.87
N LEU A 106 3.16 -8.62 9.42
CA LEU A 106 2.79 -7.37 10.08
C LEU A 106 2.33 -7.65 11.52
N GLY A 107 1.43 -8.60 11.73
CA GLY A 107 0.91 -8.96 13.05
C GLY A 107 1.97 -9.55 13.99
N MET A 108 2.84 -10.43 13.48
CA MET A 108 3.94 -10.98 14.29
C MET A 108 5.00 -9.92 14.60
N GLY A 109 5.23 -8.97 13.70
CA GLY A 109 6.09 -7.81 13.94
C GLY A 109 5.58 -6.93 15.08
N SER A 110 4.27 -6.62 15.10
CA SER A 110 3.69 -5.81 16.18
C SER A 110 3.71 -6.53 17.54
N ILE A 111 3.46 -7.85 17.56
CA ILE A 111 3.62 -8.66 18.77
C ILE A 111 5.07 -8.65 19.24
N ALA A 112 6.03 -8.84 18.33
CA ALA A 112 7.45 -8.84 18.67
C ALA A 112 7.89 -7.47 19.22
N ALA A 113 7.42 -6.37 18.65
CA ALA A 113 7.68 -5.02 19.14
C ALA A 113 7.11 -4.81 20.56
N ALA A 114 5.86 -5.24 20.79
CA ALA A 114 5.26 -5.16 22.13
C ALA A 114 6.02 -5.98 23.17
N VAL A 115 6.43 -7.20 22.82
CA VAL A 115 7.23 -8.07 23.70
C VAL A 115 8.60 -7.47 23.97
N ALA A 116 9.29 -6.97 22.94
CA ALA A 116 10.59 -6.33 23.09
C ALA A 116 10.50 -5.06 23.96
N GLY A 117 9.47 -4.23 23.76
CA GLY A 117 9.22 -3.04 24.56
C GLY A 117 9.00 -3.32 26.04
N TYR A 118 8.33 -4.43 26.37
CA TYR A 118 8.05 -4.85 27.74
C TYR A 118 9.17 -5.65 28.41
N ALA A 119 9.70 -6.66 27.71
CA ALA A 119 10.60 -7.66 28.30
C ALA A 119 12.06 -7.19 28.34
N LEU A 120 12.49 -6.37 27.39
CA LEU A 120 13.84 -5.80 27.40
C LEU A 120 13.82 -4.54 28.25
N SER A 121 14.75 -4.41 29.19
CA SER A 121 14.87 -3.24 30.06
C SER A 121 16.34 -2.85 30.24
N GLY A 122 16.60 -1.57 30.57
CA GLY A 122 17.96 -1.06 30.78
C GLY A 122 18.74 -0.71 29.50
N LEU A 123 18.09 -0.76 28.32
CA LEU A 123 18.69 -0.32 27.07
C LEU A 123 18.64 1.22 26.94
N PRO A 124 19.64 1.84 26.30
CA PRO A 124 19.55 3.25 25.89
C PRO A 124 18.31 3.49 25.01
N MET A 125 17.65 4.63 25.20
CA MET A 125 16.40 4.98 24.52
C MET A 125 16.50 4.87 22.98
N ILE A 126 17.66 5.20 22.41
CA ILE A 126 17.92 5.13 20.96
C ILE A 126 17.77 3.70 20.41
N ILE A 127 18.02 2.68 21.23
CA ILE A 127 17.93 1.27 20.82
C ILE A 127 16.59 0.67 21.27
N HIS A 128 16.14 1.01 22.48
CA HIS A 128 14.89 0.47 23.02
C HIS A 128 13.69 0.94 22.20
N LEU A 129 13.64 2.21 21.82
CA LEU A 129 12.48 2.78 21.14
C LEU A 129 12.22 2.12 19.78
N PRO A 130 13.19 1.97 18.86
CA PRO A 130 12.96 1.28 17.58
C PRO A 130 12.62 -0.20 17.70
N LEU A 131 13.03 -0.86 18.79
CA LEU A 131 12.66 -2.25 19.05
C LEU A 131 11.23 -2.40 19.55
N ALA A 132 10.65 -1.34 20.11
CA ALA A 132 9.36 -1.34 20.79
C ALA A 132 8.20 -0.81 19.92
N ILE A 133 8.47 -0.41 18.68
CA ILE A 133 7.48 0.18 17.74
C ILE A 133 7.43 -0.54 16.40
#